data_AF-A0AAU9R6R4-F1
#
_entry.id   AF-A0AAU9R6R4-F1
#
_cell.length_a   1.000
_cell.length_b   1.000
_cell.length_c   1.000
_cell.angle_alpha   90.00
_cell.angle_beta   90.00
_cell.angle_gamma   90.00
#
_symmetry.space_group_name_H-M   'P 1'
#
loop_
_entity.id
_entity.type
_entity.pdbx_description
1 polymer ?
#
loop_
_entity_poly.entity_id
_entity_poly.type
_entity_poly.pdbx_seq_one_letter_code
_entity_poly.pdbx_strand_id
1 'polypeptide(L)'
;MDSSFFTHDLNASSFKVALETSAQNLRYLMPSNPKPEFIFEPLYETHVQAAVVCAKKLKLHLRLRSGGHDYEGLSYVSELETAFVIVDLSKLRHIDVDVESNSAWVHAGASIGEPASKTPKSKERTIAISYQGQFLGDANRLLQVMQRSFPQLGLTKKDCLETSWIKSVMYIAGFPSTAPSEALLNGKSLFKNYFKAKSDYVEEPISIKGLEGLWEKLLEEDSPLTIWNPYGGMMAKIPETETPFPHRSGTLFKIQWLTLWQDGTASETRHMEWMREMYSYMGQYVSKSPRAAYVNYRDLDLGINGKGSDAREWGNKYFKGNFERLVNIKAKFDPDNFFRHEQSIPTEL
;
A
#
# COMPACT_ATOMS: atom_id res chain seq x y z
N MET A 1 14.07 22.85 -21.83
CA MET A 1 12.66 22.80 -21.38
C MET A 1 12.44 21.39 -20.89
N ASP A 2 12.17 21.20 -19.60
CA ASP A 2 11.78 19.87 -19.10
C ASP A 2 10.50 19.46 -19.84
N SER A 3 10.56 18.35 -20.56
CA SER A 3 9.39 17.83 -21.26
C SER A 3 8.37 17.39 -20.23
N SER A 4 7.14 17.91 -20.29
CA SER A 4 6.02 17.40 -19.48
C SER A 4 5.31 16.22 -20.14
N PHE A 5 5.74 15.82 -21.33
CA PHE A 5 5.11 14.78 -22.14
C PHE A 5 6.17 13.77 -22.59
N PHE A 6 5.89 12.49 -22.40
CA PHE A 6 6.84 11.42 -22.69
C PHE A 6 6.15 10.33 -23.52
N THR A 7 6.76 9.94 -24.63
CA THR A 7 6.26 8.93 -25.57
C THR A 7 7.37 7.96 -25.95
N HIS A 8 7.00 6.77 -26.42
CA HIS A 8 7.97 5.79 -26.94
C HIS A 8 8.79 6.32 -28.14
N ASP A 9 8.19 7.09 -29.04
CA ASP A 9 8.83 7.45 -30.32
C ASP A 9 9.77 8.67 -30.23
N LEU A 10 9.34 9.71 -29.50
CA LEU A 10 10.07 10.98 -29.47
C LEU A 10 11.24 11.00 -28.46
N ASN A 11 11.13 10.27 -27.34
CA ASN A 11 12.12 10.29 -26.25
C ASN A 11 12.10 8.97 -25.45
N ALA A 12 12.36 7.83 -26.11
CA ALA A 12 12.28 6.49 -25.51
C ALA A 12 13.02 6.34 -24.17
N SER A 13 14.21 6.93 -24.05
CA SER A 13 15.00 6.89 -22.81
C SER A 13 14.32 7.66 -21.67
N SER A 14 13.85 8.88 -21.93
CA SER A 14 13.14 9.70 -20.94
C SER A 14 11.78 9.10 -20.58
N PHE A 15 11.08 8.49 -21.54
CA PHE A 15 9.83 7.76 -21.28
C PHE A 15 10.05 6.60 -20.32
N LYS A 16 11.07 5.77 -20.56
CA LYS A 16 11.41 4.66 -19.68
C LYS A 16 11.72 5.15 -18.26
N VAL A 17 12.54 6.20 -18.14
CA VAL A 17 12.87 6.80 -16.84
C VAL A 17 11.61 7.34 -16.14
N ALA A 18 10.75 8.06 -16.84
CA ALA A 18 9.50 8.59 -16.28
C ALA A 18 8.58 7.45 -15.80
N LEU A 19 8.45 6.37 -16.58
CA LEU A 19 7.65 5.20 -16.19
C LEU A 19 8.23 4.49 -14.96
N GLU A 20 9.53 4.27 -14.92
CA GLU A 20 10.17 3.43 -13.90
C GLU A 20 10.47 4.16 -12.59
N THR A 21 10.59 5.50 -12.59
CA THR A 21 11.09 6.25 -11.42
C THR A 21 10.23 6.10 -10.17
N SER A 22 8.90 6.23 -10.28
CA SER A 22 7.98 6.12 -9.14
C SER A 22 7.25 4.78 -9.04
N ALA A 23 7.31 3.92 -10.06
CA ALA A 23 6.72 2.58 -10.00
C ALA A 23 7.50 1.69 -9.03
N GLN A 24 6.85 1.25 -7.94
CA GLN A 24 7.55 0.57 -6.83
C GLN A 24 7.55 -0.96 -6.96
N ASN A 25 6.47 -1.56 -7.45
CA ASN A 25 6.42 -2.99 -7.66
C ASN A 25 7.00 -3.35 -9.04
N LEU A 26 8.19 -3.96 -9.03
CA LEU A 26 8.92 -4.31 -10.25
C LEU A 26 8.18 -5.34 -11.12
N ARG A 27 7.28 -6.15 -10.53
CA ARG A 27 6.46 -7.14 -11.25
C ARG A 27 5.63 -6.51 -12.38
N TYR A 28 5.28 -5.23 -12.24
CA TYR A 28 4.47 -4.49 -13.20
C TYR A 28 5.29 -3.64 -14.17
N LEU A 29 6.62 -3.69 -14.08
CA LEU A 29 7.53 -3.06 -15.04
C LEU A 29 8.07 -4.07 -16.06
N MET A 30 7.67 -5.34 -15.98
CA MET A 30 8.13 -6.38 -16.89
C MET A 30 7.73 -6.07 -18.33
N PRO A 31 8.53 -6.49 -19.34
CA PRO A 31 8.22 -6.25 -20.75
C PRO A 31 6.85 -6.78 -21.19
N SER A 32 6.34 -7.83 -20.51
CA SER A 32 5.03 -8.43 -20.78
C SER A 32 3.84 -7.56 -20.35
N ASN A 33 4.02 -6.62 -19.41
CA ASN A 33 2.91 -5.77 -18.97
C ASN A 33 2.60 -4.68 -20.03
N PRO A 34 1.32 -4.36 -20.24
CA PRO A 34 0.91 -3.21 -21.06
C PRO A 34 1.62 -1.92 -20.63
N LYS A 35 2.04 -1.12 -21.60
CA LYS A 35 2.70 0.17 -21.39
C LYS A 35 1.76 1.29 -21.83
N PRO A 36 1.78 2.45 -21.17
CA PRO A 36 0.96 3.57 -21.62
C PRO A 36 1.46 4.07 -22.97
N GLU A 37 0.54 4.65 -23.75
CA GLU A 37 0.84 5.35 -24.99
C GLU A 37 1.78 6.54 -24.72
N PHE A 38 1.49 7.27 -23.65
CA PHE A 38 2.32 8.37 -23.17
C PHE A 38 2.10 8.65 -21.68
N ILE A 39 3.04 9.40 -21.10
CA ILE A 39 2.99 9.91 -19.74
C ILE A 39 2.94 11.44 -19.79
N PHE A 40 2.02 12.02 -19.04
CA PHE A 40 1.88 13.46 -18.87
C PHE A 40 2.13 13.86 -17.40
N GLU A 41 3.08 14.78 -17.19
CA GLU A 41 3.44 15.35 -15.89
C GLU A 41 2.88 16.78 -15.75
N PRO A 42 1.64 16.97 -15.26
CA PRO A 42 1.05 18.30 -15.07
C PRO A 42 1.85 19.16 -14.07
N LEU A 43 2.07 20.42 -14.43
CA LEU A 43 2.77 21.41 -13.59
C LEU A 43 1.81 22.28 -12.78
N TYR A 44 0.54 22.37 -13.21
CA TYR A 44 -0.51 23.16 -12.59
C TYR A 44 -1.81 22.35 -12.53
N GLU A 45 -2.74 22.73 -11.66
CA GLU A 45 -4.06 22.10 -11.55
C GLU A 45 -4.86 22.20 -12.85
N THR A 46 -4.74 23.31 -13.57
CA THR A 46 -5.38 23.52 -14.87
C THR A 46 -4.90 22.52 -15.94
N HIS A 47 -3.68 22.02 -15.82
CA HIS A 47 -3.18 20.95 -16.71
C HIS A 47 -3.91 19.62 -16.43
N VAL A 48 -4.24 19.33 -15.17
CA VAL A 48 -5.02 18.14 -14.80
C VAL A 48 -6.43 18.24 -15.37
N GLN A 49 -7.07 19.40 -15.25
CA GLN A 49 -8.39 19.66 -15.85
C GLN A 49 -8.36 19.43 -17.37
N ALA A 50 -7.38 20.01 -18.06
CA ALA A 50 -7.20 19.84 -19.50
C ALA A 50 -6.97 18.36 -19.88
N ALA A 51 -6.17 17.63 -19.11
CA ALA A 51 -5.91 16.21 -19.33
C ALA A 51 -7.21 15.39 -19.24
N VAL A 52 -8.04 15.62 -18.22
CA VAL A 52 -9.34 14.94 -18.05
C VAL A 52 -10.29 15.27 -19.21
N VAL A 53 -10.42 16.55 -19.57
CA VAL A 53 -11.29 16.99 -20.68
C VAL A 53 -10.85 16.38 -22.01
N CYS A 54 -9.56 16.43 -22.33
CA CYS A 54 -9.01 15.86 -23.56
C CYS A 54 -9.13 14.34 -23.58
N ALA A 55 -8.80 13.65 -22.49
CA ALA A 55 -8.93 12.19 -22.41
C ALA A 55 -10.39 11.75 -22.58
N LYS A 56 -11.35 12.46 -21.97
CA LYS A 56 -12.78 12.16 -22.17
C LYS A 56 -13.21 12.39 -23.62
N LYS A 57 -12.79 13.49 -24.24
CA LYS A 57 -13.10 13.82 -25.65
C LYS A 57 -12.50 12.81 -26.64
N LEU A 58 -11.28 12.36 -26.37
CA LEU A 58 -10.54 11.41 -27.22
C LEU A 58 -10.79 9.94 -26.85
N LYS A 59 -11.62 9.68 -25.82
CA LYS A 59 -11.88 8.34 -25.28
C LYS A 59 -10.61 7.59 -24.86
N LEU A 60 -9.65 8.30 -24.28
CA LEU A 60 -8.43 7.72 -23.73
C LEU A 60 -8.64 7.27 -22.29
N HIS A 61 -8.24 6.04 -21.98
CA HIS A 61 -8.23 5.53 -20.61
C HIS A 61 -7.13 6.20 -19.79
N LEU A 62 -7.47 6.66 -18.58
CA LEU A 62 -6.54 7.31 -17.67
C LEU A 62 -6.14 6.39 -16.51
N ARG A 63 -4.84 6.32 -16.25
CA ARG A 63 -4.29 5.93 -14.95
C ARG A 63 -3.68 7.16 -14.27
N LEU A 64 -3.98 7.32 -12.99
CA LEU A 64 -3.47 8.42 -12.19
C LEU A 64 -2.35 7.89 -11.30
N ARG A 65 -1.19 8.56 -11.32
CA ARG A 65 -0.05 8.19 -10.49
C ARG A 65 0.40 9.37 -9.63
N SER A 66 0.63 9.09 -8.35
CA SER A 66 1.34 9.97 -7.43
C SER A 66 2.66 9.27 -7.05
N GLY A 67 2.78 8.68 -5.85
CA GLY A 67 3.98 7.98 -5.40
C GLY A 67 4.25 6.61 -6.04
N GLY A 68 3.28 6.04 -6.78
CA GLY A 68 3.45 4.78 -7.52
C GLY A 68 3.57 3.50 -6.67
N HIS A 69 3.04 3.53 -5.43
CA HIS A 69 3.03 2.41 -4.47
C HIS A 69 1.86 1.43 -4.62
N ASP A 70 1.13 1.46 -5.74
CA ASP A 70 0.03 0.51 -5.94
C ASP A 70 0.54 -0.93 -6.02
N TYR A 71 0.05 -1.81 -5.14
CA TYR A 71 0.56 -3.18 -4.98
C TYR A 71 0.33 -4.06 -6.21
N GLU A 72 -0.67 -3.72 -7.01
CA GLU A 72 -1.02 -4.41 -8.24
C GLU A 72 -0.70 -3.55 -9.48
N GLY A 73 0.11 -2.50 -9.30
CA GLY A 73 0.57 -1.63 -10.39
C GLY A 73 -0.53 -0.80 -11.06
N LEU A 74 -1.73 -0.69 -10.46
CA LEU A 74 -2.89 -0.10 -11.12
C LEU A 74 -2.76 1.39 -11.43
N SER A 75 -1.76 2.07 -10.89
CA SER A 75 -1.46 3.48 -11.23
C SER A 75 -0.61 3.63 -12.49
N TYR A 76 -0.02 2.55 -13.02
CA TYR A 76 0.89 2.59 -14.18
C TYR A 76 0.80 1.40 -15.14
N VAL A 77 -0.08 0.43 -14.87
CA VAL A 77 -0.45 -0.68 -15.76
C VAL A 77 -1.96 -0.78 -15.84
N SER A 78 -2.47 -1.17 -17.00
CA SER A 78 -3.89 -1.42 -17.24
C SER A 78 -4.08 -2.73 -18.00
N GLU A 79 -4.87 -3.64 -17.43
CA GLU A 79 -5.35 -4.86 -18.10
C GLU A 79 -6.77 -4.69 -18.64
N LEU A 80 -7.54 -3.72 -18.13
CA LEU A 80 -8.87 -3.39 -18.67
C LEU A 80 -8.77 -2.86 -20.09
N GLU A 81 -7.88 -1.89 -20.31
CA GLU A 81 -7.67 -1.22 -21.59
C GLU A 81 -6.18 -1.08 -21.84
N THR A 82 -5.70 -1.71 -22.92
CA THR A 82 -4.28 -1.74 -23.28
C THR A 82 -3.79 -0.41 -23.84
N ALA A 83 -4.67 0.37 -24.48
CA ALA A 83 -4.41 1.76 -24.85
C ALA A 83 -4.82 2.69 -23.70
N PHE A 84 -3.85 3.17 -22.94
CA PHE A 84 -4.07 4.07 -21.82
C PHE A 84 -2.94 5.08 -21.67
N VAL A 85 -3.19 6.11 -20.86
CA VAL A 85 -2.24 7.20 -20.59
C VAL A 85 -2.08 7.37 -19.09
N ILE A 86 -0.88 7.77 -18.66
CA ILE A 86 -0.61 8.09 -17.25
C ILE A 86 -0.60 9.60 -17.07
N VAL A 87 -1.36 10.09 -16.09
CA VAL A 87 -1.18 11.44 -15.53
C VAL A 87 -0.42 11.30 -14.22
N ASP A 88 0.83 11.75 -14.23
CA ASP A 88 1.76 11.64 -13.11
C ASP A 88 1.85 12.96 -12.35
N LEU A 89 1.32 12.97 -11.14
CA LEU A 89 1.15 14.16 -10.30
C LEU A 89 2.43 14.54 -9.54
N SER A 90 3.57 13.88 -9.76
CA SER A 90 4.81 14.08 -8.99
C SER A 90 5.36 15.52 -8.99
N LYS A 91 4.96 16.36 -9.96
CA LYS A 91 5.32 17.78 -10.00
C LYS A 91 4.42 18.65 -9.12
N LEU A 92 3.22 18.21 -8.81
CA LEU A 92 2.29 18.88 -7.89
C LEU A 92 2.55 18.42 -6.46
N ARG A 93 3.60 18.98 -5.84
CA ARG A 93 4.10 18.59 -4.49
C ARG A 93 4.22 19.75 -3.50
N HIS A 94 3.47 20.84 -3.73
CA HIS A 94 3.46 21.98 -2.83
C HIS A 94 2.87 21.58 -1.46
N ILE A 95 3.47 22.10 -0.39
CA ILE A 95 3.05 21.91 0.98
C ILE A 95 3.03 23.29 1.63
N ASP A 96 1.85 23.70 2.09
CA ASP A 96 1.66 24.92 2.87
C ASP A 96 1.17 24.55 4.26
N VAL A 97 1.86 25.02 5.29
CA VAL A 97 1.58 24.67 6.69
C VAL A 97 1.24 25.93 7.46
N ASP A 98 0.02 25.99 7.97
CA ASP A 98 -0.43 27.03 8.86
C ASP A 98 -0.47 26.49 10.30
N VAL A 99 0.54 26.90 11.07
CA VAL A 99 0.71 26.51 12.47
C VAL A 99 -0.36 27.15 13.36
N GLU A 100 -0.85 28.35 13.01
CA GLU A 100 -1.83 29.08 13.82
C GLU A 100 -3.19 28.38 13.78
N SER A 101 -3.62 27.92 12.60
CA SER A 101 -4.85 27.13 12.46
C SER A 101 -4.67 25.63 12.69
N ASN A 102 -3.44 25.16 12.96
CA ASN A 102 -3.09 23.74 13.08
C ASN A 102 -3.54 22.93 11.86
N SER A 103 -3.31 23.48 10.66
CA SER A 103 -3.74 22.90 9.39
C SER A 103 -2.63 22.96 8.34
N ALA A 104 -2.78 22.16 7.27
CA ALA A 104 -1.86 22.18 6.14
C ALA A 104 -2.58 21.82 4.84
N TRP A 105 -2.15 22.44 3.75
CA TRP A 105 -2.53 22.07 2.38
C TRP A 105 -1.39 21.32 1.73
N VAL A 106 -1.67 20.09 1.30
CA VAL A 106 -0.68 19.17 0.72
C VAL A 106 -1.16 18.72 -0.65
N HIS A 107 -0.40 19.03 -1.71
CA HIS A 107 -0.73 18.56 -3.05
C HIS A 107 -0.55 17.04 -3.19
N ALA A 108 -1.31 16.45 -4.11
CA ALA A 108 -1.41 15.00 -4.29
C ALA A 108 -0.09 14.29 -4.65
N GLY A 109 0.89 14.99 -5.24
CA GLY A 109 2.21 14.45 -5.59
C GLY A 109 3.24 14.47 -4.45
N ALA A 110 2.90 15.02 -3.29
CA ALA A 110 3.77 15.01 -2.12
C ALA A 110 3.85 13.60 -1.49
N SER A 111 5.04 13.18 -1.07
CA SER A 111 5.28 11.88 -0.44
C SER A 111 5.29 11.98 1.09
N ILE A 112 4.79 10.94 1.75
CA ILE A 112 5.07 10.68 3.17
C ILE A 112 6.36 9.83 3.19
N GLY A 113 7.34 10.19 4.03
CA GLY A 113 8.64 9.50 4.06
C GLY A 113 8.52 7.97 4.16
N GLU A 114 9.37 7.25 3.42
CA GLU A 114 9.15 5.83 3.14
C GLU A 114 10.02 4.88 3.96
N PRO A 115 9.47 3.74 4.41
CA PRO A 115 10.23 2.76 5.17
C PRO A 115 11.23 1.97 4.33
N ALA A 116 12.44 1.79 4.88
CA ALA A 116 13.39 0.79 4.43
C ALA A 116 13.27 -0.51 5.22
N SER A 117 12.94 -1.59 4.54
CA SER A 117 13.18 -2.96 4.97
C SER A 117 14.39 -3.56 4.25
N LYS A 118 15.45 -3.90 5.00
CA LYS A 118 16.53 -4.75 4.51
C LYS A 118 16.32 -6.15 5.06
N THR A 119 16.22 -7.15 4.20
CA THR A 119 16.26 -8.55 4.61
C THR A 119 17.72 -8.99 4.81
N PRO A 120 18.11 -9.46 6.02
CA PRO A 120 19.42 -10.07 6.23
C PRO A 120 19.50 -11.39 5.45
N LYS A 121 20.66 -11.68 4.83
CA LYS A 121 20.94 -13.00 4.25
C LYS A 121 21.60 -13.89 5.30
N SER A 122 20.94 -14.96 5.70
CA SER A 122 21.49 -16.04 6.54
C SER A 122 21.65 -17.31 5.71
N LYS A 123 22.65 -18.16 6.04
CA LYS A 123 22.83 -19.49 5.43
C LYS A 123 21.89 -20.55 6.01
N GLU A 124 21.36 -20.33 7.22
CA GLU A 124 20.33 -21.17 7.84
C GLU A 124 18.99 -20.41 7.87
N ARG A 125 17.91 -21.07 7.42
CA ARG A 125 16.56 -20.50 7.45
C ARG A 125 16.04 -20.52 8.89
N THR A 126 15.81 -19.34 9.43
CA THR A 126 15.24 -19.15 10.78
C THR A 126 14.17 -18.07 10.71
N ILE A 127 13.26 -18.07 11.68
CA ILE A 127 12.24 -17.02 11.82
C ILE A 127 12.79 -15.96 12.77
N ALA A 128 12.91 -14.73 12.26
CA ALA A 128 13.22 -13.57 13.07
C ALA A 128 11.93 -12.78 13.34
N ILE A 129 11.65 -12.53 14.62
CA ILE A 129 10.53 -11.69 15.06
C ILE A 129 11.11 -10.40 15.62
N SER A 130 10.65 -9.26 15.09
CA SER A 130 11.03 -7.93 15.55
C SER A 130 9.82 -7.24 16.16
N TYR A 131 9.96 -6.75 17.39
CA TYR A 131 8.99 -5.89 18.05
C TYR A 131 9.46 -4.45 17.91
N GLN A 132 8.71 -3.66 17.16
CA GLN A 132 8.96 -2.22 17.00
C GLN A 132 7.78 -1.44 17.57
N GLY A 133 8.09 -0.41 18.35
CA GLY A 133 7.07 0.40 19.01
C GLY A 133 7.45 1.88 19.02
N GLN A 134 6.44 2.73 18.92
CA GLN A 134 6.54 4.16 19.15
C GLN A 134 5.69 4.51 20.37
N PHE A 135 6.31 5.04 21.42
CA PHE A 135 5.61 5.45 22.62
C PHE A 135 5.67 6.97 22.75
N LEU A 136 4.49 7.60 22.84
CA LEU A 136 4.39 9.06 23.00
C LEU A 136 4.54 9.44 24.48
N GLY A 137 5.78 9.37 24.97
CA GLY A 137 6.16 9.66 26.35
C GLY A 137 7.61 9.26 26.62
N ASP A 138 8.04 9.36 27.88
CA ASP A 138 9.39 8.97 28.29
C ASP A 138 9.54 7.44 28.46
N ALA A 139 10.78 6.97 28.40
CA ALA A 139 11.12 5.56 28.49
C ALA A 139 10.83 4.96 29.87
N ASN A 140 10.89 5.75 30.95
CA ASN A 140 10.56 5.20 32.27
C ASN A 140 9.07 4.86 32.35
N ARG A 141 8.20 5.73 31.83
CA ARG A 141 6.76 5.46 31.73
C ARG A 141 6.47 4.29 30.80
N LEU A 142 7.16 4.18 29.66
CA LEU A 142 7.06 3.02 28.77
C LEU A 142 7.35 1.72 29.52
N LEU A 143 8.49 1.66 30.23
CA LEU A 143 8.89 0.46 30.98
C LEU A 143 7.87 0.09 32.05
N GLN A 144 7.27 1.06 32.74
CA GLN A 144 6.18 0.80 33.71
C GLN A 144 4.94 0.20 33.05
N VAL A 145 4.55 0.70 31.87
CA VAL A 145 3.41 0.16 31.11
C VAL A 145 3.69 -1.26 30.63
N MET A 146 4.89 -1.50 30.08
CA MET A 146 5.32 -2.80 29.57
C MET A 146 5.45 -3.84 30.68
N GLN A 147 6.00 -3.47 31.84
CA GLN A 147 6.08 -4.37 32.99
C GLN A 147 4.70 -4.82 33.49
N ARG A 148 3.69 -3.95 33.38
CA ARG A 148 2.32 -4.26 33.81
C ARG A 148 1.54 -5.09 32.77
N SER A 149 1.73 -4.81 31.49
CA SER A 149 0.82 -5.30 30.44
C SER A 149 1.46 -6.30 29.47
N PHE A 150 2.79 -6.27 29.33
CA PHE A 150 3.52 -7.18 28.44
C PHE A 150 4.95 -7.48 28.94
N PRO A 151 5.10 -7.99 30.18
CA PRO A 151 6.42 -8.27 30.76
C PRO A 151 7.18 -9.38 30.03
N GLN A 152 6.49 -10.26 29.31
CA GLN A 152 7.09 -11.39 28.56
C GLN A 152 8.03 -10.93 27.45
N LEU A 153 7.86 -9.72 26.93
CA LEU A 153 8.78 -9.16 25.93
C LEU A 153 10.18 -8.88 26.51
N GLY A 154 10.28 -8.68 27.83
CA GLY A 154 11.56 -8.43 28.49
C GLY A 154 12.22 -7.10 28.12
N LEU A 155 11.44 -6.10 27.69
CA LEU A 155 11.95 -4.79 27.28
C LEU A 155 12.76 -4.14 28.41
N THR A 156 13.98 -3.70 28.10
CA THR A 156 14.83 -2.96 29.04
C THR A 156 15.05 -1.52 28.60
N LYS A 157 15.61 -0.70 29.49
CA LYS A 157 15.97 0.68 29.17
C LYS A 157 17.03 0.78 28.06
N LYS A 158 17.88 -0.24 27.88
CA LYS A 158 18.91 -0.28 26.83
C LYS A 158 18.31 -0.41 25.42
N ASP A 159 17.09 -0.94 25.33
CA ASP A 159 16.36 -1.14 24.09
C ASP A 159 15.53 0.10 23.71
N CYS A 160 15.42 1.07 24.64
CA CYS A 160 14.64 2.29 24.45
C CYS A 160 15.51 3.41 23.86
N LEU A 161 15.08 3.98 22.74
CA LEU A 161 15.66 5.19 22.17
C LEU A 161 14.69 6.36 22.35
N GLU A 162 14.97 7.24 23.33
CA GLU A 162 14.25 8.50 23.45
C GLU A 162 14.73 9.49 22.38
N THR A 163 13.80 10.02 21.59
CA THR A 163 14.13 10.92 20.49
C THR A 163 12.95 11.82 20.13
N SER A 164 13.15 12.79 19.24
CA SER A 164 12.07 13.64 18.73
C SER A 164 11.12 12.85 17.83
N TRP A 165 9.88 13.34 17.68
CA TRP A 165 8.89 12.67 16.85
C TRP A 165 9.40 12.44 15.41
N ILE A 166 10.02 13.44 14.77
CA ILE A 166 10.53 13.30 13.40
C ILE A 166 11.65 12.25 13.29
N LYS A 167 12.51 12.11 14.30
CA LYS A 167 13.53 11.06 14.32
C LYS A 167 12.92 9.67 14.56
N SER A 168 11.83 9.59 15.32
CA SER A 168 11.08 8.33 15.44
C SER A 168 10.40 7.92 14.13
N VAL A 169 9.93 8.87 13.32
CA VAL A 169 9.42 8.60 11.95
C VAL A 169 10.52 7.99 11.10
N MET A 170 11.73 8.58 11.11
CA MET A 170 12.88 8.03 10.39
C MET A 170 13.26 6.62 10.86
N TYR A 171 13.22 6.38 12.18
CA TYR A 171 13.54 5.08 12.77
C TYR A 171 12.56 3.98 12.32
N ILE A 172 11.24 4.23 12.43
CA ILE A 172 10.20 3.30 11.96
C ILE A 172 10.29 3.13 10.44
N ALA A 173 10.71 4.18 9.73
CA ALA A 173 11.00 4.13 8.32
C ALA A 173 12.37 3.49 7.99
N GLY A 174 13.06 2.84 8.92
CA GLY A 174 14.29 2.08 8.64
C GLY A 174 15.47 2.91 8.12
N PHE A 175 15.45 4.23 8.28
CA PHE A 175 16.60 5.07 7.95
C PHE A 175 17.76 4.80 8.93
N PRO A 176 19.02 4.94 8.48
CA PRO A 176 20.17 4.91 9.38
C PRO A 176 20.00 5.95 10.50
N SER A 177 20.42 5.62 11.72
CA SER A 177 20.35 6.55 12.87
C SER A 177 21.12 7.85 12.65
N THR A 178 22.13 7.83 11.77
CA THR A 178 22.92 9.00 11.37
C THR A 178 22.27 9.85 10.28
N ALA A 179 21.16 9.40 9.68
CA ALA A 179 20.53 10.12 8.59
C ALA A 179 19.92 11.46 9.07
N PRO A 180 20.10 12.55 8.30
CA PRO A 180 19.47 13.85 8.58
C PRO A 180 17.97 13.82 8.20
N SER A 181 17.13 14.59 8.89
CA SER A 181 15.66 14.62 8.65
C SER A 181 15.29 15.07 7.23
N GLU A 182 16.16 15.86 6.63
CA GLU A 182 16.09 16.36 5.26
C GLU A 182 16.10 15.21 4.23
N ALA A 183 16.58 14.02 4.61
CA ALA A 183 16.51 12.84 3.76
C ALA A 183 15.06 12.44 3.39
N LEU A 184 14.07 12.80 4.23
CA LEU A 184 12.65 12.58 3.94
C LEU A 184 12.16 13.43 2.77
N LEU A 185 12.81 14.57 2.48
CA LEU A 185 12.46 15.47 1.37
C LEU A 185 12.82 14.86 0.00
N ASN A 186 13.65 13.82 -0.04
CA ASN A 186 13.99 13.15 -1.30
C ASN A 186 12.78 12.48 -1.94
N GLY A 187 11.77 12.07 -1.14
CA GLY A 187 10.54 11.46 -1.64
C GLY A 187 10.75 10.22 -2.52
N LYS A 188 11.81 9.46 -2.25
CA LYS A 188 12.19 8.26 -3.00
C LYS A 188 12.25 7.06 -2.07
N SER A 189 11.71 5.94 -2.54
CA SER A 189 11.93 4.64 -1.91
C SER A 189 13.41 4.30 -1.85
N LEU A 190 13.81 3.67 -0.75
CA LEU A 190 15.19 3.24 -0.51
C LEU A 190 15.55 1.97 -1.31
N PHE A 191 14.56 1.21 -1.79
CA PHE A 191 14.74 0.06 -2.67
C PHE A 191 13.44 -0.29 -3.40
N LYS A 192 13.55 -1.10 -4.46
CA LYS A 192 12.41 -1.66 -5.20
C LYS A 192 12.61 -3.15 -5.33
N ASN A 193 11.51 -3.89 -5.20
CA ASN A 193 11.50 -5.34 -5.27
C ASN A 193 10.35 -5.79 -6.17
N TYR A 194 10.44 -7.01 -6.67
CA TYR A 194 9.26 -7.73 -7.09
C TYR A 194 8.55 -8.22 -5.83
N PHE A 195 7.25 -8.00 -5.73
CA PHE A 195 6.51 -8.52 -4.58
C PHE A 195 5.05 -8.87 -4.92
N LYS A 196 4.50 -9.76 -4.09
CA LYS A 196 3.07 -9.97 -3.93
C LYS A 196 2.70 -9.71 -2.48
N ALA A 197 1.58 -9.04 -2.30
CA ALA A 197 1.04 -8.71 -0.99
C ALA A 197 -0.41 -9.16 -0.86
N LYS A 198 -0.82 -9.44 0.37
CA LYS A 198 -2.21 -9.64 0.79
C LYS A 198 -2.42 -9.03 2.18
N SER A 199 -3.67 -8.97 2.63
CA SER A 199 -3.98 -8.44 3.96
C SER A 199 -5.12 -9.18 4.62
N ASP A 200 -5.10 -9.19 5.95
CA ASP A 200 -6.18 -9.71 6.80
C ASP A 200 -6.37 -8.82 8.03
N TYR A 201 -7.53 -8.98 8.65
CA TYR A 201 -7.83 -8.46 9.98
C TYR A 201 -8.12 -9.61 10.94
N VAL A 202 -7.64 -9.48 12.17
CA VAL A 202 -7.83 -10.47 13.22
C VAL A 202 -8.78 -9.91 14.28
N GLU A 203 -9.80 -10.68 14.62
CA GLU A 203 -10.85 -10.31 15.59
C GLU A 203 -10.77 -11.17 16.87
N GLU A 204 -10.15 -12.36 16.78
CA GLU A 204 -9.87 -13.26 17.90
C GLU A 204 -8.39 -13.71 17.85
N PRO A 205 -7.70 -13.94 18.99
CA PRO A 205 -6.31 -14.37 18.97
C PRO A 205 -6.09 -15.66 18.17
N ILE A 206 -5.10 -15.64 17.28
CA ILE A 206 -4.67 -16.82 16.51
C ILE A 206 -4.12 -17.85 17.51
N SER A 207 -4.57 -19.10 17.41
CA SER A 207 -4.12 -20.18 18.29
C SER A 207 -2.63 -20.48 18.11
N ILE A 208 -1.97 -21.01 19.15
CA ILE A 208 -0.55 -21.40 19.09
C ILE A 208 -0.29 -22.36 17.92
N LYS A 209 -1.17 -23.35 17.73
CA LYS A 209 -1.09 -24.29 16.60
C LYS A 209 -1.23 -23.60 15.24
N GLY A 210 -2.05 -22.55 15.15
CA GLY A 210 -2.16 -21.70 13.96
C GLY A 210 -0.87 -20.93 13.67
N LEU A 211 -0.18 -20.45 14.72
CA LEU A 211 1.11 -19.78 14.58
C LEU A 211 2.22 -20.77 14.19
N GLU A 212 2.25 -21.96 14.78
CA GLU A 212 3.22 -23.01 14.43
C GLU A 212 3.13 -23.39 12.95
N GLY A 213 1.93 -23.61 12.41
CA GLY A 213 1.78 -23.89 10.98
C GLY A 213 2.07 -22.67 10.09
N LEU A 214 1.84 -21.43 10.57
CA LEU A 214 2.31 -20.24 9.87
C LEU A 214 3.85 -20.23 9.80
N TRP A 215 4.53 -20.57 10.90
CA TRP A 215 5.99 -20.65 10.97
C TRP A 215 6.58 -21.68 10.01
N GLU A 216 5.98 -22.87 9.92
CA GLU A 216 6.36 -23.87 8.93
C GLU A 216 6.28 -23.30 7.51
N LYS A 217 5.18 -22.63 7.17
CA LYS A 217 5.00 -21.98 5.85
C LYS A 217 5.99 -20.85 5.58
N LEU A 218 6.35 -20.06 6.58
CA LEU A 218 7.38 -19.02 6.40
C LEU A 218 8.76 -19.62 6.10
N LEU A 219 9.07 -20.81 6.62
CA LEU A 219 10.37 -21.46 6.37
C LEU A 219 10.48 -22.05 4.96
N GLU A 220 9.35 -22.28 4.29
CA GLU A 220 9.29 -22.79 2.91
C GLU A 220 9.65 -21.72 1.87
N GLU A 221 9.40 -20.45 2.16
CA GLU A 221 9.61 -19.32 1.24
C GLU A 221 10.98 -18.66 1.38
N ASP A 222 11.48 -18.07 0.29
CA ASP A 222 12.82 -17.49 0.24
C ASP A 222 12.92 -16.15 0.96
N SER A 223 11.87 -15.34 0.91
CA SER A 223 11.85 -14.00 1.51
C SER A 223 10.42 -13.58 1.89
N PRO A 224 9.75 -14.33 2.77
CA PRO A 224 8.46 -13.93 3.28
C PRO A 224 8.62 -12.85 4.35
N LEU A 225 7.63 -11.97 4.45
CA LEU A 225 7.54 -10.95 5.48
C LEU A 225 6.09 -10.80 5.92
N THR A 226 5.86 -10.75 7.22
CA THR A 226 4.55 -10.45 7.79
C THR A 226 4.67 -9.30 8.78
N ILE A 227 3.75 -8.34 8.71
CA ILE A 227 3.75 -7.13 9.56
C ILE A 227 2.40 -7.00 10.24
N TRP A 228 2.40 -7.01 11.56
CA TRP A 228 1.18 -7.02 12.39
C TRP A 228 1.05 -5.67 13.09
N ASN A 229 -0.06 -4.98 12.86
CA ASN A 229 -0.28 -3.62 13.33
C ASN A 229 -1.46 -3.60 14.31
N PRO A 230 -1.25 -3.26 15.60
CA PRO A 230 -2.31 -3.29 16.60
C PRO A 230 -3.41 -2.25 16.33
N TYR A 231 -4.65 -2.65 16.56
CA TYR A 231 -5.85 -1.79 16.50
C TYR A 231 -6.32 -1.49 17.93
N GLY A 232 -7.59 -1.16 18.12
CA GLY A 232 -8.12 -0.64 19.39
C GLY A 232 -7.92 0.86 19.53
N GLY A 233 -7.78 1.34 20.77
CA GLY A 233 -7.56 2.77 21.05
C GLY A 233 -8.60 3.67 20.38
N MET A 234 -8.15 4.66 19.60
CA MET A 234 -9.05 5.55 18.86
C MET A 234 -9.78 4.83 17.71
N MET A 235 -9.16 3.83 17.07
CA MET A 235 -9.76 3.12 15.93
C MET A 235 -11.06 2.41 16.31
N ALA A 236 -11.18 1.94 17.55
CA ALA A 236 -12.40 1.29 18.05
C ALA A 236 -13.51 2.29 18.45
N LYS A 237 -13.19 3.58 18.58
CA LYS A 237 -14.15 4.63 18.96
C LYS A 237 -14.83 5.30 17.77
N ILE A 238 -14.29 5.11 16.56
CA ILE A 238 -14.83 5.66 15.33
C ILE A 238 -15.86 4.67 14.75
N PRO A 239 -17.09 5.10 14.41
CA PRO A 239 -18.08 4.23 13.76
C PRO A 239 -17.58 3.65 12.44
N GLU A 240 -17.94 2.40 12.12
CA GLU A 240 -17.56 1.76 10.84
C GLU A 240 -18.06 2.54 9.62
N THR A 241 -19.13 3.33 9.76
CA THR A 241 -19.79 4.09 8.69
C THR A 241 -19.36 5.55 8.59
N GLU A 242 -18.50 6.02 9.51
CA GLU A 242 -17.99 7.40 9.55
C GLU A 242 -17.24 7.75 8.26
N THR A 243 -16.48 6.78 7.76
CA THR A 243 -15.67 6.88 6.54
C THR A 243 -15.85 5.59 5.72
N PRO A 244 -15.46 5.56 4.44
CA PRO A 244 -15.46 4.32 3.65
C PRO A 244 -14.67 3.17 4.30
N PHE A 245 -13.62 3.48 5.08
CA PHE A 245 -12.81 2.49 5.80
C PHE A 245 -13.58 1.92 7.01
N PRO A 246 -13.95 0.63 6.99
CA PRO A 246 -14.90 0.07 7.96
C PRO A 246 -14.24 -0.68 9.12
N HIS A 247 -12.94 -0.95 9.08
CA HIS A 247 -12.28 -1.88 10.02
C HIS A 247 -11.99 -1.17 11.37
N ARG A 248 -12.99 -1.15 12.27
CA ARG A 248 -12.98 -0.34 13.51
C ARG A 248 -13.04 -1.19 14.77
N SER A 249 -14.13 -1.09 15.54
CA SER A 249 -14.34 -1.86 16.76
C SER A 249 -14.37 -3.36 16.47
N GLY A 250 -13.89 -4.18 17.41
CA GLY A 250 -13.76 -5.64 17.25
C GLY A 250 -12.49 -6.10 16.54
N THR A 251 -11.76 -5.21 15.86
CA THR A 251 -10.46 -5.54 15.26
C THR A 251 -9.34 -5.49 16.31
N LEU A 252 -8.63 -6.60 16.49
CA LEU A 252 -7.45 -6.68 17.35
C LEU A 252 -6.21 -6.11 16.66
N PHE A 253 -5.94 -6.56 15.42
CA PHE A 253 -4.84 -6.08 14.61
C PHE A 253 -5.04 -6.39 13.13
N LYS A 254 -4.33 -5.65 12.28
CA LYS A 254 -4.22 -5.91 10.83
C LYS A 254 -2.93 -6.64 10.54
N ILE A 255 -2.99 -7.63 9.65
CA ILE A 255 -1.82 -8.31 9.11
C ILE A 255 -1.60 -7.87 7.67
N GLN A 256 -0.35 -7.54 7.36
CA GLN A 256 0.16 -7.47 6.00
C GLN A 256 0.97 -8.72 5.71
N TRP A 257 0.65 -9.40 4.62
CA TRP A 257 1.37 -10.55 4.10
C TRP A 257 2.20 -10.11 2.89
N LEU A 258 3.48 -10.47 2.86
CA LEU A 258 4.41 -10.14 1.77
C LEU A 258 5.29 -11.34 1.42
N THR A 259 5.57 -11.49 0.13
CA THR A 259 6.71 -12.26 -0.38
C THR A 259 7.44 -11.37 -1.39
N LEU A 260 8.76 -11.30 -1.29
CA LEU A 260 9.61 -10.41 -2.09
C LEU A 260 10.67 -11.22 -2.82
N TRP A 261 11.04 -10.82 -4.03
CA TRP A 261 12.09 -11.46 -4.81
C TRP A 261 12.81 -10.47 -5.75
N GLN A 262 13.87 -10.93 -6.42
CA GLN A 262 14.78 -10.09 -7.22
C GLN A 262 14.99 -10.58 -8.66
N ASP A 263 14.78 -11.86 -8.92
CA ASP A 263 15.03 -12.55 -10.18
C ASP A 263 13.84 -12.50 -11.17
N GLY A 264 12.91 -11.56 -10.96
CA GLY A 264 11.80 -11.28 -11.88
C GLY A 264 10.90 -12.49 -12.10
N THR A 265 10.66 -12.86 -13.37
CA THR A 265 9.74 -13.94 -13.73
C THR A 265 10.27 -15.34 -13.44
N ALA A 266 11.56 -15.50 -13.13
CA ALA A 266 12.17 -16.82 -12.93
C ALA A 266 11.55 -17.59 -11.74
N SER A 267 11.13 -16.86 -10.71
CA SER A 267 10.59 -17.41 -9.46
C SER A 267 9.16 -16.93 -9.15
N GLU A 268 8.58 -16.05 -9.97
CA GLU A 268 7.30 -15.39 -9.71
C GLU A 268 6.16 -16.37 -9.41
N THR A 269 5.98 -17.40 -10.25
CA THR A 269 4.89 -18.39 -10.07
C THR A 269 4.96 -19.06 -8.69
N ARG A 270 6.16 -19.47 -8.27
CA ARG A 270 6.37 -20.13 -6.97
C ARG A 270 6.00 -19.20 -5.81
N HIS A 271 6.40 -17.93 -5.87
CA HIS A 271 6.06 -16.92 -4.86
C HIS A 271 4.56 -16.63 -4.80
N MET A 272 3.91 -16.56 -5.96
CA MET A 272 2.46 -16.32 -6.07
C MET A 272 1.66 -17.49 -5.50
N GLU A 273 2.04 -18.72 -5.83
CA GLU A 273 1.42 -19.95 -5.31
C GLU A 273 1.60 -20.06 -3.79
N TRP A 274 2.82 -19.86 -3.28
CA TRP A 274 3.09 -19.84 -1.85
C TRP A 274 2.21 -18.83 -1.10
N MET A 275 2.10 -17.59 -1.63
CA MET A 275 1.28 -16.55 -1.01
C MET A 275 -0.19 -16.97 -0.95
N ARG A 276 -0.72 -17.59 -2.01
CA ARG A 276 -2.11 -18.05 -2.06
C ARG A 276 -2.36 -19.21 -1.10
N GLU A 277 -1.41 -20.14 -0.99
CA GLU A 277 -1.50 -21.27 -0.07
C GLU A 277 -1.46 -20.81 1.40
N MET A 278 -0.50 -19.96 1.75
CA MET A 278 -0.39 -19.38 3.09
C MET A 278 -1.63 -18.54 3.43
N TYR A 279 -2.11 -17.72 2.51
CA TYR A 279 -3.34 -16.94 2.72
C TYR A 279 -4.56 -17.85 2.89
N SER A 280 -4.67 -18.95 2.15
CA SER A 280 -5.73 -19.94 2.32
C SER A 280 -5.67 -20.56 3.72
N TYR A 281 -4.49 -21.01 4.16
CA TYR A 281 -4.26 -21.57 5.50
C TYR A 281 -4.69 -20.61 6.62
N MET A 282 -4.34 -19.33 6.50
CA MET A 282 -4.68 -18.31 7.49
C MET A 282 -6.17 -17.95 7.53
N GLY A 283 -6.94 -18.28 6.48
CA GLY A 283 -8.35 -17.91 6.36
C GLY A 283 -9.23 -18.39 7.51
N GLN A 284 -8.85 -19.47 8.19
CA GLN A 284 -9.59 -19.99 9.34
C GLN A 284 -9.36 -19.21 10.64
N TYR A 285 -8.33 -18.37 10.72
CA TYR A 285 -7.90 -17.67 11.95
C TYR A 285 -8.10 -16.14 11.89
N VAL A 286 -8.64 -15.63 10.80
CA VAL A 286 -8.85 -14.19 10.55
C VAL A 286 -10.35 -13.90 10.45
N SER A 287 -10.71 -12.62 10.31
CA SER A 287 -12.09 -12.18 10.09
C SER A 287 -12.80 -12.98 8.99
N LYS A 288 -14.10 -13.19 9.16
CA LYS A 288 -14.94 -13.98 8.24
C LYS A 288 -16.26 -13.25 7.97
N SER A 289 -16.82 -13.50 6.79
CA SER A 289 -18.15 -13.00 6.39
C SER A 289 -18.35 -11.48 6.50
N PRO A 290 -17.57 -10.66 5.76
CA PRO A 290 -16.55 -11.04 4.78
C PRO A 290 -15.15 -11.20 5.40
N ARG A 291 -14.27 -11.93 4.72
CA ARG A 291 -12.83 -11.92 5.05
C ARG A 291 -12.25 -10.55 4.69
N ALA A 292 -12.05 -9.71 5.69
CA ALA A 292 -11.74 -8.30 5.50
C ALA A 292 -10.34 -8.09 4.89
N ALA A 293 -10.23 -7.10 4.00
CA ALA A 293 -8.99 -6.71 3.33
C ALA A 293 -8.84 -5.18 3.34
N TYR A 294 -7.60 -4.68 3.23
CA TYR A 294 -7.32 -3.26 3.17
C TYR A 294 -7.14 -2.78 1.73
N VAL A 295 -7.95 -1.81 1.29
CA VAL A 295 -7.95 -1.34 -0.11
C VAL A 295 -6.60 -0.81 -0.59
N ASN A 296 -5.79 -0.21 0.30
CA ASN A 296 -4.45 0.28 -0.08
C ASN A 296 -3.42 -0.85 -0.19
N TYR A 297 -3.73 -2.07 0.24
CA TYR A 297 -2.98 -3.29 -0.05
C TYR A 297 -3.74 -4.07 -1.12
N ARG A 298 -3.87 -3.46 -2.31
CA ARG A 298 -4.62 -4.01 -3.44
C ARG A 298 -4.25 -5.47 -3.69
N ASP A 299 -5.28 -6.29 -3.87
CA ASP A 299 -5.17 -7.70 -4.19
C ASP A 299 -6.21 -8.09 -5.25
N LEU A 300 -5.75 -8.31 -6.49
CA LEU A 300 -6.60 -8.69 -7.61
C LEU A 300 -7.12 -10.13 -7.50
N ASP A 301 -6.53 -10.98 -6.65
CA ASP A 301 -7.04 -12.34 -6.41
C ASP A 301 -8.39 -12.31 -5.66
N LEU A 302 -8.80 -11.16 -5.09
CA LEU A 302 -10.10 -11.01 -4.43
C LEU A 302 -11.26 -10.92 -5.43
N GLY A 303 -11.00 -10.57 -6.69
CA GLY A 303 -11.99 -10.35 -7.73
C GLY A 303 -11.69 -9.12 -8.59
N ILE A 304 -12.15 -9.11 -9.84
CA ILE A 304 -11.92 -8.03 -10.82
C ILE A 304 -13.24 -7.75 -11.54
N ASN A 305 -13.53 -6.47 -11.79
CA ASN A 305 -14.68 -6.05 -12.59
C ASN A 305 -14.62 -6.68 -13.99
N GLY A 306 -15.75 -7.23 -14.47
CA GLY A 306 -15.87 -7.76 -15.83
C GLY A 306 -15.20 -9.12 -16.07
N LYS A 307 -14.57 -9.74 -15.06
CA LYS A 307 -13.98 -11.10 -15.16
C LYS A 307 -14.76 -12.13 -14.30
N GLY A 308 -16.08 -12.07 -14.34
CA GLY A 308 -16.97 -13.09 -13.74
C GLY A 308 -17.11 -13.08 -12.21
N SER A 309 -16.45 -12.16 -11.49
CA SER A 309 -16.66 -11.93 -10.05
C SER A 309 -17.67 -10.81 -9.85
N ASP A 310 -18.64 -11.01 -8.95
CA ASP A 310 -19.53 -9.94 -8.50
C ASP A 310 -18.71 -8.92 -7.71
N ALA A 311 -18.85 -7.64 -8.06
CA ALA A 311 -18.14 -6.56 -7.37
C ALA A 311 -18.45 -6.50 -5.86
N ARG A 312 -19.61 -7.01 -5.42
CA ARG A 312 -19.94 -7.17 -4.00
C ARG A 312 -18.96 -8.09 -3.27
N GLU A 313 -18.41 -9.11 -3.93
CA GLU A 313 -17.51 -10.08 -3.29
C GLU A 313 -16.22 -9.44 -2.81
N TRP A 314 -15.53 -8.68 -3.67
CA TRP A 314 -14.31 -7.96 -3.28
C TRP A 314 -14.63 -6.62 -2.59
N GLY A 315 -15.72 -5.97 -2.99
CA GLY A 315 -16.16 -4.69 -2.43
C GLY A 315 -16.46 -4.80 -0.93
N ASN A 316 -17.17 -5.84 -0.52
CA ASN A 316 -17.49 -6.07 0.88
C ASN A 316 -16.25 -6.45 1.71
N LYS A 317 -15.23 -7.08 1.11
CA LYS A 317 -13.96 -7.34 1.81
C LYS A 317 -13.24 -6.04 2.14
N TYR A 318 -13.22 -5.07 1.21
CA TYR A 318 -12.57 -3.78 1.44
C TYR A 318 -13.39 -2.82 2.31
N PHE A 319 -14.71 -2.78 2.12
CA PHE A 319 -15.57 -1.70 2.61
C PHE A 319 -16.72 -2.18 3.52
N LYS A 320 -16.87 -3.50 3.75
CA LYS A 320 -18.01 -4.09 4.48
C LYS A 320 -19.33 -3.47 3.98
N GLY A 321 -20.26 -3.15 4.87
CA GLY A 321 -21.56 -2.53 4.54
C GLY A 321 -21.49 -1.08 4.02
N ASN A 322 -20.30 -0.50 3.82
CA ASN A 322 -20.18 0.81 3.18
C ASN A 322 -20.18 0.72 1.64
N PHE A 323 -20.05 -0.48 1.06
CA PHE A 323 -19.83 -0.65 -0.37
C PHE A 323 -21.02 -0.16 -1.22
N GLU A 324 -22.26 -0.45 -0.83
CA GLU A 324 -23.45 -0.01 -1.55
C GLU A 324 -23.58 1.53 -1.54
N ARG A 325 -23.23 2.18 -0.41
CA ARG A 325 -23.18 3.64 -0.34
C ARG A 325 -22.15 4.21 -1.30
N LEU A 326 -20.99 3.56 -1.44
CA LEU A 326 -19.95 3.97 -2.40
C LEU A 326 -20.42 3.85 -3.84
N VAL A 327 -21.10 2.76 -4.21
CA VAL A 327 -21.68 2.58 -5.55
C VAL A 327 -22.68 3.69 -5.84
N ASN A 328 -23.59 3.97 -4.91
CA ASN A 328 -24.59 5.04 -5.07
C ASN A 328 -23.96 6.42 -5.28
N ILE A 329 -22.84 6.70 -4.62
CA ILE A 329 -22.08 7.94 -4.82
C ILE A 329 -21.40 7.93 -6.19
N LYS A 330 -20.74 6.82 -6.55
CA LYS A 330 -20.07 6.65 -7.84
C LYS A 330 -21.02 6.84 -9.02
N ALA A 331 -22.21 6.24 -8.96
CA ALA A 331 -23.26 6.36 -9.97
C ALA A 331 -23.69 7.82 -10.21
N LYS A 332 -23.73 8.64 -9.15
CA LYS A 332 -24.09 10.05 -9.23
C LYS A 332 -22.94 10.93 -9.70
N PHE A 333 -21.73 10.65 -9.23
CA PHE A 333 -20.56 11.48 -9.47
C PHE A 333 -19.91 11.24 -10.83
N ASP A 334 -19.83 9.98 -11.25
CA ASP A 334 -19.19 9.55 -12.49
C ASP A 334 -20.04 8.47 -13.19
N PRO A 335 -21.23 8.84 -13.72
CA PRO A 335 -22.17 7.90 -14.33
C PRO A 335 -21.62 7.22 -15.59
N ASP A 336 -20.68 7.87 -16.29
CA ASP A 336 -20.01 7.31 -17.47
C ASP A 336 -18.89 6.32 -17.11
N ASN A 337 -18.63 6.12 -15.82
CA ASN A 337 -17.53 5.32 -15.28
C ASN A 337 -16.17 5.67 -15.90
N PHE A 338 -15.91 6.97 -16.07
CA PHE A 338 -14.68 7.47 -16.68
C PHE A 338 -13.45 7.13 -15.83
N PHE A 339 -13.54 7.34 -14.52
CA PHE A 339 -12.50 6.96 -13.55
C PHE A 339 -12.70 5.50 -13.14
N ARG A 340 -12.08 4.58 -13.89
CA ARG A 340 -12.17 3.14 -13.65
C ARG A 340 -10.81 2.49 -13.62
N HIS A 341 -10.74 1.33 -13.00
CA HIS A 341 -9.64 0.38 -13.06
C HIS A 341 -10.19 -1.00 -12.64
N GLU A 342 -9.35 -2.03 -12.58
CA GLU A 342 -9.72 -3.44 -12.41
C GLU A 342 -10.63 -3.71 -11.18
N GLN A 343 -10.53 -2.90 -10.13
CA GLN A 343 -11.33 -2.99 -8.91
C GLN A 343 -11.85 -1.60 -8.47
N SER A 344 -12.16 -0.73 -9.43
CA SER A 344 -12.85 0.53 -9.12
C SER A 344 -14.27 0.24 -8.65
N ILE A 345 -14.81 1.08 -7.76
CA ILE A 345 -16.23 1.02 -7.41
C ILE A 345 -17.06 1.10 -8.70
N PRO A 346 -17.98 0.16 -8.96
CA PRO A 346 -18.79 0.19 -10.17
C PRO A 346 -19.89 1.27 -10.04
N THR A 347 -20.51 1.62 -11.16
CA THR A 347 -21.65 2.55 -11.20
C THR A 347 -22.97 1.87 -10.85
N GLU A 348 -23.01 0.54 -10.83
CA GLU A 348 -24.16 -0.30 -10.47
C GLU A 348 -23.66 -1.66 -9.98
N LEU A 349 -24.53 -2.44 -9.31
CA LEU A 349 -24.20 -3.74 -8.72
C LEU A 349 -25.10 -4.86 -9.21
#